data_AF-A0A821MQB3-F1
#
_entry.id   AF-A0A821MQB3-F1
#
_cell.length_a   1.000
_cell.length_b   1.000
_cell.length_c   1.000
_cell.angle_alpha   90.00
_cell.angle_beta   90.00
_cell.angle_gamma   90.00
#
_symmetry.space_group_name_H-M   'P 1'
#
loop_
_entity.id
_entity.type
_entity.pdbx_description
1 polymer ?
#
loop_
_entity_poly.entity_id
_entity_poly.type
_entity_poly.pdbx_seq_one_letter_code
_entity_poly.pdbx_strand_id
1 'polypeptide(L)'
;MSWQMVNLRRSLEFRYYSREKNCLGNYSFVAKSAIVQPFNYNASEQIHLAYGNRIDQIFVSYVTNSSQYIHKCHYDLNPLSLQWRAQGTTT
;
A
#
# COMPACT_ATOMS: atom_id res chain seq x y z
N MET A 1 4.72 23.30 2.62
CA MET A 1 4.09 22.14 3.28
C MET A 1 3.77 21.12 2.20
N SER A 2 4.36 19.92 2.27
CA SER A 2 4.20 18.87 1.26
C SER A 2 3.53 17.65 1.88
N TRP A 3 2.57 17.05 1.18
CA TRP A 3 1.92 15.82 1.63
C TRP A 3 2.76 14.61 1.24
N GLN A 4 2.98 13.70 2.18
CA GLN A 4 3.53 12.38 1.87
C GLN A 4 2.35 11.42 1.62
N MET A 5 2.30 10.85 0.43
CA MET A 5 1.28 9.88 0.06
C MET A 5 1.82 8.46 0.14
N VAL A 6 0.96 7.54 0.60
CA VAL A 6 1.20 6.11 0.56
C VAL A 6 0.39 5.46 -0.56
N ASN A 7 0.84 4.32 -1.05
CA ASN A 7 0.15 3.59 -2.12
C ASN A 7 -1.19 3.03 -1.62
N LEU A 8 -2.28 3.71 -1.97
CA LEU A 8 -3.65 3.30 -1.63
C LEU A 8 -4.26 2.34 -2.66
N ARG A 9 -3.48 1.82 -3.62
CA ARG A 9 -3.91 0.87 -4.67
C ARG A 9 -5.04 1.39 -5.57
N ARG A 10 -5.22 2.71 -5.61
CA ARG A 10 -6.22 3.39 -6.45
C ARG A 10 -5.70 4.74 -6.89
N SER A 11 -6.23 5.22 -8.01
CA SER A 11 -6.03 6.59 -8.46
C SER A 11 -6.74 7.55 -7.51
N LEU A 12 -6.12 8.70 -7.26
CA LEU A 12 -6.61 9.74 -6.37
C LEU A 12 -6.80 11.03 -7.15
N GLU A 13 -7.88 11.74 -6.84
CA GLU A 13 -8.06 13.14 -7.23
C GLU A 13 -8.28 13.97 -5.97
N PHE A 14 -7.73 15.17 -5.93
CA PHE A 14 -7.96 16.11 -4.85
C PHE A 14 -9.02 17.11 -5.28
N ARG A 15 -10.02 17.31 -4.42
CA ARG A 15 -11.12 18.23 -4.66
C ARG A 15 -11.00 19.43 -3.73
N TYR A 16 -11.04 20.61 -4.31
CA TYR A 16 -11.06 21.87 -3.58
C TYR A 16 -12.50 22.33 -3.41
N TYR A 17 -12.87 22.55 -2.15
CA TYR A 17 -14.18 23.03 -1.76
C TYR A 17 -14.02 24.37 -1.05
N SER A 18 -14.96 25.29 -1.28
CA SER A 18 -15.04 26.54 -0.50
C SER A 18 -16.29 26.55 0.35
N ARG A 19 -16.30 27.43 1.34
CA ARG A 19 -17.43 27.71 2.20
C ARG A 19 -17.64 29.22 2.19
N GLU A 20 -18.89 29.67 2.22
CA GLU A 20 -19.22 31.10 2.20
C GLU A 20 -18.55 31.87 3.36
N LYS A 21 -18.51 33.21 3.23
CA LYS A 21 -17.85 34.11 4.19
C LYS A 21 -18.24 33.74 5.62
N ASN A 22 -17.21 33.52 6.45
CA ASN A 22 -17.27 33.09 7.86
C ASN A 22 -17.38 31.57 8.11
N CYS A 23 -17.16 30.72 7.11
CA CYS A 23 -17.22 29.26 7.30
C CYS A 23 -18.55 28.79 7.90
N LEU A 24 -19.65 29.48 7.60
CA LEU A 24 -21.01 29.15 8.03
C LEU A 24 -21.82 28.94 6.75
N GLY A 25 -22.23 27.70 6.49
CA GLY A 25 -22.88 27.32 5.23
C GLY A 25 -22.46 25.94 4.73
N ASN A 26 -22.90 25.54 3.54
CA ASN A 26 -22.52 24.27 2.93
C ASN A 26 -21.24 24.41 2.10
N TYR A 27 -20.50 23.31 1.94
CA TYR A 27 -19.34 23.28 1.05
C TYR A 27 -19.79 23.29 -0.41
N SER A 28 -19.27 24.22 -1.19
CA SER A 28 -19.44 24.26 -2.64
C SER A 28 -18.18 23.71 -3.33
N PHE A 29 -18.36 22.86 -4.33
CA PHE A 29 -17.27 22.38 -5.16
C PHE A 29 -16.71 23.53 -6.00
N VAL A 30 -15.40 23.68 -6.03
CA VAL A 30 -14.73 24.75 -6.77
C VAL A 30 -13.89 24.19 -7.91
N ALA A 31 -13.02 23.22 -7.60
CA ALA A 31 -12.08 22.66 -8.58
C ALA A 31 -11.58 21.28 -8.17
N LYS A 32 -10.93 20.58 -9.11
CA LYS A 32 -10.24 19.32 -8.87
C LYS A 32 -8.83 19.33 -9.47
N SER A 33 -7.93 18.57 -8.86
CA SER A 33 -6.57 18.37 -9.34
C SER A 33 -6.51 17.41 -10.54
N ALA A 34 -5.33 17.29 -11.14
CA ALA A 34 -5.01 16.13 -11.97
C ALA A 34 -5.10 14.83 -11.14
N ILE A 35 -5.33 13.72 -11.83
CA ILE A 35 -5.34 12.39 -11.21
C ILE A 35 -3.90 11.98 -10.91
N VAL A 36 -3.65 11.57 -9.67
CA VAL A 36 -2.37 11.02 -9.22
C VAL A 36 -2.57 9.54 -8.93
N GLN A 37 -1.66 8.70 -9.39
CA GLN A 37 -1.74 7.26 -9.16
C GLN A 37 -0.36 6.66 -8.85
N PRO A 38 -0.31 5.59 -8.06
CA PRO A 38 0.93 4.83 -7.84
C PRO A 38 1.46 4.28 -9.16
N PHE A 39 2.78 4.25 -9.33
CA PHE A 39 3.41 3.61 -10.49
C PHE A 39 3.04 2.12 -10.59
N ASN A 40 2.94 1.44 -9.45
CA ASN A 40 2.45 0.07 -9.35
C ASN A 40 1.40 -0.05 -8.22
N TYR A 41 0.12 -0.11 -8.59
CA TYR A 41 -0.99 -0.26 -7.64
C TYR A 41 -1.03 -1.64 -6.96
N ASN A 42 -0.34 -2.64 -7.53
CA ASN A 42 -0.23 -3.99 -6.98
C ASN A 42 1.05 -4.21 -6.15
N ALA A 43 1.86 -3.18 -5.93
CA ALA A 43 3.05 -3.32 -5.11
C ALA A 43 2.71 -3.93 -3.75
N SER A 44 3.58 -4.82 -3.27
CA SER A 44 3.48 -5.37 -1.92
C SER A 44 3.82 -4.29 -0.92
N GLU A 45 2.83 -3.87 -0.13
CA GLU A 45 2.95 -2.78 0.83
C GLU A 45 2.66 -3.29 2.25
N GLN A 46 3.03 -2.52 3.27
CA GLN A 46 2.74 -2.81 4.68
C GLN A 46 3.27 -4.19 5.13
N ILE A 47 4.48 -4.51 4.69
CA ILE A 47 5.18 -5.75 5.06
C ILE A 47 5.39 -5.76 6.58
N HIS A 48 4.97 -6.82 7.24
CA HIS A 48 5.20 -7.05 8.66
C HIS A 48 5.61 -8.50 8.91
N LEU A 49 6.37 -8.68 9.98
CA LEU A 49 6.93 -9.95 10.40
C LEU A 49 6.31 -10.36 11.73
N ALA A 50 5.99 -11.64 11.87
CA ALA A 50 5.53 -12.22 13.13
C ALA A 50 6.24 -13.55 13.37
N TYR A 51 6.48 -13.90 14.64
CA TYR A 51 7.03 -15.21 14.97
C TYR A 51 6.04 -16.32 14.63
N GLY A 52 6.57 -17.43 14.13
CA GLY A 52 5.82 -18.66 13.92
C GLY A 52 5.62 -19.46 15.20
N ASN A 53 5.08 -20.65 15.04
CA ASN A 53 4.86 -21.58 16.16
C ASN A 53 6.16 -22.26 16.63
N ARG A 54 7.24 -22.16 15.84
CA ARG A 54 8.56 -22.70 16.16
C ARG A 54 9.61 -21.60 16.16
N ILE A 55 10.69 -21.83 16.88
CA ILE A 55 11.81 -20.89 17.04
C ILE A 55 12.53 -20.55 15.73
N ASP A 56 12.39 -21.41 14.72
CA ASP A 56 12.99 -21.31 13.39
C ASP A 56 12.00 -20.82 12.33
N GLN A 57 10.84 -20.28 12.74
CA GLN A 57 9.78 -19.86 11.84
C GLN A 57 9.41 -18.39 12.02
N ILE A 58 9.22 -17.71 10.89
CA ILE A 58 8.71 -16.34 10.80
C ILE A 58 7.62 -16.31 9.73
N PHE A 59 6.51 -15.65 10.03
CA PHE A 59 5.49 -15.27 9.07
C PHE A 59 5.83 -13.92 8.46
N VAL A 60 5.76 -13.85 7.13
CA VAL A 60 5.88 -12.61 6.36
C VAL A 60 4.51 -12.31 5.77
N SER A 61 3.92 -11.21 6.22
CA SER A 61 2.59 -10.78 5.79
C SER A 61 2.69 -9.41 5.12
N TYR A 62 1.92 -9.22 4.04
CA TYR A 62 1.89 -7.99 3.27
C TYR A 62 0.55 -7.85 2.58
N VAL A 63 0.27 -6.67 2.05
CA VAL A 63 -1.00 -6.40 1.38
C VAL A 63 -0.74 -5.96 -0.06
N THR A 64 -1.38 -6.67 -1.00
CA THR A 64 -1.34 -6.41 -2.45
C THR A 64 -2.75 -6.59 -3.03
N ASN A 65 -3.00 -6.04 -4.23
CA ASN A 65 -4.24 -6.25 -4.98
C ASN A 65 -4.08 -7.33 -6.08
N SER A 66 -2.95 -8.03 -6.10
CA SER A 66 -2.69 -9.10 -7.04
C SER A 66 -3.25 -10.44 -6.53
N SER A 67 -4.42 -10.85 -7.03
CA SER A 67 -4.93 -12.22 -6.89
C SER A 67 -4.47 -13.16 -8.01
N GLN A 68 -3.83 -12.62 -9.04
CA GLN A 68 -3.46 -13.35 -10.26
C GLN A 68 -2.18 -14.20 -10.12
N TYR A 69 -1.37 -13.93 -9.09
CA TYR A 69 -0.08 -14.59 -8.90
C TYR A 69 -0.02 -15.28 -7.55
N ILE A 70 0.58 -16.48 -7.53
CA ILE A 70 0.94 -17.16 -6.29
C ILE A 70 1.98 -16.30 -5.57
N HIS A 71 1.63 -15.83 -4.38
CA HIS A 71 2.49 -15.07 -3.49
C HIS A 71 3.77 -15.86 -3.18
N LYS A 72 4.94 -15.25 -3.38
CA LYS A 72 6.24 -15.86 -3.12
C LYS A 72 7.09 -14.93 -2.29
N CYS A 73 7.76 -15.47 -1.28
CA CYS A 73 8.76 -14.78 -0.49
C CYS A 73 10.12 -15.40 -0.77
N HIS A 74 11.06 -14.58 -1.21
CA HIS A 74 12.46 -14.96 -1.41
C HIS A 74 13.27 -14.52 -0.20
N TYR A 75 14.05 -15.42 0.37
CA TYR A 75 14.81 -15.14 1.59
C TYR A 75 16.10 -15.96 1.66
N ASP A 76 17.06 -15.48 2.44
CA ASP A 76 18.28 -16.15 2.85
C ASP A 76 18.85 -15.38 4.06
N LEU A 77 19.87 -15.95 4.72
CA LEU A 77 20.68 -15.28 5.72
C LEU A 77 21.52 -14.15 5.12
N ASN A 78 21.90 -14.27 3.84
CA ASN A 78 22.62 -13.24 3.11
C ASN A 78 21.68 -12.55 2.10
N PRO A 79 21.46 -11.23 2.19
CA PRO A 79 20.56 -10.50 1.29
C PRO A 79 21.00 -10.50 -0.18
N LEU A 80 22.28 -10.81 -0.47
CA LEU A 80 22.80 -10.90 -1.83
C LEU A 80 22.53 -12.27 -2.50
N SER A 81 22.15 -13.29 -1.72
CA SER A 81 21.89 -14.64 -2.21
C SER A 81 20.46 -15.04 -1.88
N LEU A 82 19.44 -14.54 -2.58
CA LEU A 82 18.04 -14.90 -2.27
C LEU A 82 17.66 -16.32 -2.78
N GLN A 83 18.31 -17.35 -2.23
CA GLN A 83 18.25 -18.73 -2.73
C GLN A 83 17.01 -19.50 -2.28
N TRP A 84 16.45 -19.22 -1.10
CA TRP A 84 15.26 -19.93 -0.63
C TRP A 84 13.97 -19.22 -1.02
N ARG A 85 12.90 -20.02 -1.17
CA ARG A 85 11.58 -19.55 -1.60
C ARG A 85 10.49 -20.20 -0.77
N ALA A 86 9.65 -19.38 -0.14
CA ALA A 86 8.40 -19.79 0.48
C ALA A 86 7.22 -19.37 -0.42
N GLN A 87 6.18 -20.20 -0.49
CA GLN A 87 4.91 -19.86 -1.12
C GLN A 87 3.92 -19.41 -0.04
N GLY A 88 3.25 -18.29 -0.29
CA GLY A 88 2.23 -17.75 0.60
C GLY A 88 0.82 -18.15 0.15
N THR A 89 -0.13 -18.04 1.07
CA THR A 89 -1.56 -18.18 0.81
C THR A 89 -2.25 -16.82 0.83
N THR A 90 -3.33 -16.67 0.08
CA THR A 90 -4.22 -15.52 0.17
C THR A 90 -5.32 -15.83 1.18
N THR A 91 -5.58 -14.92 2.11
CA THR A 91 -6.69 -14.99 3.08
C THR A 91 -7.75 -13.96 2.77
#